data_AF-A0A3C1S5B3-F1
#
_entry.id   AF-A0A3C1S5B3-F1
#
_cell.length_a   1.000
_cell.length_b   1.000
_cell.length_c   1.000
_cell.angle_alpha   90.00
_cell.angle_beta   90.00
_cell.angle_gamma   90.00
#
_symmetry.space_group_name_H-M   'P 1'
#
loop_
_entity.id
_entity.type
_entity.pdbx_description
1 polymer ?
#
loop_
_entity_poly.entity_id
_entity_poly.type
_entity_poly.pdbx_seq_one_letter_code
_entity_poly.pdbx_strand_id
1 'polypeptide(L)'
;MTFSCPVDINKSVMETGSVVEYIDRQKIIIAVVMEAKGDRIRLLNDANREVKLSAGRILHKSRQRLHSSVSRDRQIEALKEIACRRKELADQINLRELWEVLNSEQQRIDLKIMTELCFPEDPSEDCESAVLRTFFNDKLYFRFSPDGFFPNTEEQVRQLQIQAEEAERKNRLIELGGLWLKSAISGNGHVRPPSLTSEEQAEITEILKSAYLYEKESRHYAIGKEITDKAGINDNDMLFQILVRLNVWNQNENIDLYRYDVPIDFSEEATREAINLICHEYSPSEEKIRKDLTSLPLMTIDGQSTLDFDDALSIEEKDDHYQLGVHIADVGHCVRKGCPIDAEAILRGSSIYMPDMKIPMLPTSLAEDLCSLKAGETRPGISVMIKIDKNSGAILHYDIFPSMIQVKKQLTYYEVNMMPEENRDIFILHEIATKFRQKRLRDGAVHISLPEINIWL
;
A
#
# COMPACT_ATOMS: atom_id res chain seq x y z
N MET A 1 27.60 9.78 16.37
CA MET A 1 28.67 10.72 16.00
C MET A 1 29.40 11.14 17.26
N THR A 2 30.69 10.84 17.36
CA THR A 2 31.57 11.34 18.43
C THR A 2 31.90 12.81 18.14
N PHE A 3 31.27 13.73 18.87
CA PHE A 3 31.59 15.15 18.81
C PHE A 3 32.90 15.39 19.58
N SER A 4 33.91 15.90 18.87
CA SER A 4 35.14 16.47 19.43
C SER A 4 35.05 18.00 19.34
N CYS A 5 35.38 18.71 20.43
CA CYS A 5 35.17 20.15 20.59
C CYS A 5 36.27 21.03 19.94
N PRO A 6 36.03 22.33 19.65
CA PRO A 6 36.93 23.28 18.98
C PRO A 6 37.59 24.28 19.94
N VAL A 7 37.31 24.19 21.23
CA VAL A 7 37.99 25.06 22.19
C VAL A 7 39.44 24.61 22.18
N ASP A 8 40.36 25.56 22.14
CA ASP A 8 41.81 25.41 22.30
C ASP A 8 42.19 24.82 23.68
N ILE A 9 41.52 23.75 24.11
CA ILE A 9 41.81 22.97 25.32
C ILE A 9 43.19 22.32 25.18
N ASN A 10 43.70 22.15 23.95
CA ASN A 10 45.05 21.64 23.67
C ASN A 10 46.19 22.49 24.26
N LYS A 11 45.91 23.66 24.87
CA LYS A 11 46.90 24.41 25.67
C LYS A 11 46.50 24.74 27.10
N SER A 12 45.30 24.39 27.57
CA SER A 12 44.90 24.62 28.98
C SER A 12 45.02 23.32 29.77
N VAL A 13 45.89 23.29 30.78
CA VAL A 13 45.99 22.17 31.73
C VAL A 13 44.60 21.92 32.35
N MET A 14 44.09 20.68 32.24
CA MET A 14 42.89 20.26 32.95
C MET A 14 43.25 20.04 34.42
N GLU A 15 42.68 20.86 35.30
CA GLU A 15 43.02 20.86 36.71
C GLU A 15 41.89 20.25 37.55
N THR A 16 42.26 19.48 38.57
CA THR A 16 41.31 18.93 39.54
C THR A 16 40.48 20.04 40.18
N GLY A 17 39.17 19.82 40.29
CA GLY A 17 38.20 20.79 40.79
C GLY A 17 37.55 21.66 39.71
N SER A 18 38.00 21.62 38.46
CA SER A 18 37.35 22.38 37.36
C SER A 18 35.95 21.85 37.08
N VAL A 19 34.97 22.74 36.90
CA VAL A 19 33.62 22.39 36.42
C VAL A 19 33.64 22.33 34.89
N VAL A 20 33.12 21.24 34.33
CA VAL A 20 33.11 20.95 32.89
C VAL A 20 31.77 20.39 32.44
N GLU A 21 31.49 20.49 31.16
CA GLU A 21 30.32 19.88 30.53
C GLU A 21 30.71 18.97 29.37
N TYR A 22 29.95 17.92 29.15
CA TYR A 22 30.15 16.99 28.05
C TYR A 22 28.81 16.46 27.55
N ILE A 23 28.79 15.93 26.32
CA ILE A 23 27.58 15.35 25.72
C ILE A 23 27.53 13.86 26.03
N ASP A 24 26.43 13.39 26.63
CA ASP A 24 26.12 11.98 26.80
C ASP A 24 24.65 11.71 26.47
N ARG A 25 24.38 10.67 25.68
CA ARG A 25 23.02 10.27 25.25
C ARG A 25 22.13 11.45 24.80
N GLN A 26 22.67 12.32 23.94
CA GLN A 26 21.99 13.53 23.44
C GLN A 26 21.59 14.53 24.52
N LYS A 27 22.31 14.58 25.64
CA LYS A 27 22.14 15.58 26.70
C LYS A 27 23.49 16.17 27.09
N ILE A 28 23.49 17.44 27.46
CA ILE A 28 24.65 18.10 28.05
C ILE A 28 24.65 17.80 29.55
N ILE A 29 25.69 17.14 30.02
CA ILE A 29 25.88 16.74 31.41
C ILE A 29 26.98 17.60 32.03
N ILE A 30 26.71 18.12 33.23
CA ILE A 30 27.66 18.89 34.02
C ILE A 30 28.41 17.98 34.99
N ALA A 31 29.71 18.23 35.17
CA ALA A 31 30.53 17.45 36.07
C ALA A 31 31.73 18.25 36.62
N VAL A 32 32.32 17.75 37.69
CA VAL A 32 33.59 18.26 38.23
C VAL A 32 34.73 17.30 37.94
N VAL A 33 35.91 17.83 37.61
CA VAL A 33 37.12 17.04 37.38
C VAL A 33 37.67 16.55 38.72
N MET A 34 37.65 15.23 38.94
CA MET A 34 38.18 14.58 40.15
C MET A 34 39.68 14.27 40.01
N GLU A 35 40.11 13.88 38.82
CA GLU A 35 41.49 13.52 38.52
C GLU A 35 41.78 13.76 37.04
N ALA A 36 42.92 14.39 36.73
CA ALA A 36 43.39 14.59 35.36
C ALA A 36 44.78 13.96 35.18
N LYS A 37 44.90 12.99 34.27
CA LYS A 37 46.15 12.28 33.93
C LYS A 37 46.34 12.26 32.42
N GLY A 38 47.15 13.19 31.91
CA GLY A 38 47.35 13.35 30.47
C GLY A 38 46.03 13.68 29.78
N ASP A 39 45.69 12.93 28.72
CA ASP A 39 44.42 13.10 27.99
C ASP A 39 43.19 12.48 28.70
N ARG A 40 43.40 11.64 29.73
CA ARG A 40 42.28 10.98 30.43
C ARG A 40 41.89 11.73 31.70
N ILE A 41 40.61 12.05 31.81
CA ILE A 41 40.01 12.74 32.94
C ILE A 41 38.93 11.87 33.60
N ARG A 42 38.91 11.86 34.94
CA ARG A 42 37.85 11.26 35.76
C ARG A 42 36.96 12.37 36.28
N LEU A 43 35.66 12.25 36.00
CA LEU A 43 34.65 13.25 36.30
C LEU A 43 33.63 12.70 37.29
N LEU A 44 33.06 13.57 38.12
CA LEU A 44 31.88 13.30 38.95
C LEU A 44 30.73 14.20 38.47
N ASN A 45 29.61 13.62 38.06
CA ASN A 45 28.45 14.39 37.60
C ASN A 45 27.44 14.71 38.73
N ASP A 46 26.49 15.56 38.41
CA ASP A 46 25.36 15.98 39.26
C ASP A 46 24.42 14.84 39.69
N ALA A 47 24.46 13.70 39.00
CA ALA A 47 23.74 12.46 39.36
C ALA A 47 24.58 11.50 40.24
N ASN A 48 25.67 11.97 40.83
CA ASN A 48 26.60 11.19 41.67
C ASN A 48 27.27 10.00 40.94
N ARG A 49 27.38 10.07 39.61
CA ARG A 49 28.06 9.05 38.79
C ARG A 49 29.45 9.53 38.40
N GLU A 50 30.39 8.61 38.40
CA GLU A 50 31.74 8.87 37.93
C GLU A 50 31.95 8.34 36.52
N VAL A 51 32.57 9.16 35.67
CA VAL A 51 32.79 8.85 34.26
C VAL A 51 34.24 9.12 33.90
N LYS A 52 34.82 8.28 33.05
CA LYS A 52 36.17 8.47 32.49
C LYS A 52 36.05 8.84 31.02
N LEU A 53 36.60 9.99 30.63
CA LEU A 53 36.50 10.53 29.28
C LEU A 53 37.88 11.04 28.82
N SER A 54 38.04 11.26 27.52
CA SER A 54 39.17 12.03 26.98
C SER A 54 38.88 13.52 27.09
N ALA A 55 39.90 14.34 27.35
CA ALA A 55 39.77 15.79 27.48
C ALA A 55 39.16 16.45 26.23
N GLY A 56 39.39 15.87 25.04
CA GLY A 56 38.80 16.35 23.78
C GLY A 56 37.29 16.18 23.64
N ARG A 57 36.64 15.45 24.57
CA ARG A 57 35.17 15.28 24.61
C ARG A 57 34.46 16.31 25.49
N ILE A 58 35.19 17.22 26.12
CA ILE A 58 34.63 18.30 26.91
C ILE A 58 34.05 19.36 25.98
N LEU A 59 32.78 19.69 26.19
CA LEU A 59 32.03 20.70 25.45
C LEU A 59 32.36 22.11 25.95
N HIS A 60 32.34 22.29 27.28
CA HIS A 60 32.57 23.59 27.94
C HIS A 60 33.38 23.40 29.22
N LYS A 61 34.22 24.38 29.57
CA LYS A 61 35.02 24.41 30.80
C LYS A 61 34.82 25.74 31.49
N SER A 62 34.38 25.68 32.74
CA SER A 62 34.33 26.85 33.62
C SER A 62 35.68 27.09 34.31
N ARG A 63 36.02 28.36 34.55
CA ARG A 63 37.10 28.80 35.43
C ARG A 63 36.70 28.68 36.90
N GLN A 64 35.41 28.51 37.23
CA GLN A 64 34.99 28.18 38.58
C GLN A 64 35.56 26.82 39.01
N ARG A 65 36.17 26.79 40.19
CA ARG A 65 36.73 25.58 40.79
C ARG A 65 35.98 25.22 42.05
N LEU A 66 35.57 23.96 42.13
CA LEU A 66 35.11 23.35 43.36
C LEU A 66 36.33 22.79 44.09
N HIS A 67 36.66 23.37 45.24
CA HIS A 67 37.82 22.95 46.03
C HIS A 67 37.71 21.46 46.42
N SER A 68 38.82 20.73 46.33
CA SER A 68 38.92 19.31 46.67
C SER A 68 38.79 19.01 48.16
N SER A 69 38.72 20.04 49.02
CA SER A 69 38.49 19.94 50.46
C SER A 69 37.00 19.87 50.83
N VAL A 70 36.10 20.04 49.87
CA VAL A 70 34.65 20.01 50.05
C VAL A 70 34.13 18.57 49.93
N SER A 71 33.16 18.18 50.76
CA SER A 71 32.55 16.85 50.69
C SER A 71 31.89 16.60 49.34
N ARG A 72 31.88 15.34 48.90
CA ARG A 72 31.28 14.90 47.63
C ARG A 72 29.83 15.39 47.47
N ASP A 73 29.03 15.34 48.53
CA ASP A 73 27.63 15.79 48.51
C ASP A 73 27.50 17.29 48.27
N ARG A 74 28.39 18.11 48.85
CA ARG A 74 28.41 19.56 48.61
C ARG A 74 28.89 19.89 47.19
N GLN A 75 29.78 19.09 46.60
CA GLN A 75 30.17 19.26 45.21
C GLN A 75 28.98 18.98 44.26
N ILE A 76 28.19 17.95 44.54
CA ILE A 76 26.98 17.62 43.77
C ILE A 76 25.93 18.73 43.88
N GLU A 77 25.70 19.25 45.09
CA GLU A 77 24.74 20.33 45.29
C GLU A 77 25.16 21.59 44.52
N ALA A 78 26.44 21.97 44.59
CA ALA A 78 26.97 23.08 43.80
C ALA A 78 26.83 22.85 42.29
N LEU A 79 27.05 21.62 41.78
CA LEU A 79 26.82 21.30 40.37
C LEU A 79 25.35 21.46 39.96
N LYS A 80 24.40 21.09 40.82
CA LYS A 80 22.96 21.28 40.58
C LYS A 80 22.58 22.75 40.56
N GLU A 81 23.10 23.56 41.48
CA GLU A 81 22.87 25.00 41.49
C GLU A 81 23.38 25.66 40.20
N ILE A 82 24.59 25.30 39.77
CA ILE A 82 25.19 25.79 38.50
C ILE A 82 24.33 25.32 37.30
N ALA A 83 23.89 24.06 37.29
CA ALA A 83 23.04 23.53 36.22
C ALA A 83 21.69 24.27 36.14
N CYS A 84 21.08 24.57 37.29
CA CYS A 84 19.82 25.30 37.38
C CYS A 84 19.97 26.71 36.81
N ARG A 85 21.00 27.45 37.26
CA ARG A 85 21.30 28.79 36.76
C ARG A 85 21.53 28.82 35.24
N ARG A 86 22.34 27.88 34.73
CA ARG A 86 22.60 27.78 33.27
C ARG A 86 21.35 27.46 32.47
N LYS A 87 20.43 26.69 33.04
CA LYS A 87 19.13 26.43 32.43
C LYS A 87 18.25 27.68 32.41
N GLU A 88 18.17 28.41 33.53
CA GLU A 88 17.43 29.68 33.62
C GLU A 88 17.97 30.73 32.63
N LEU A 89 19.29 30.78 32.42
CA LEU A 89 19.91 31.61 31.40
C LEU A 89 19.59 31.11 29.98
N ALA A 90 19.61 29.80 29.75
CA ALA A 90 19.30 29.23 28.43
C ALA A 90 17.85 29.52 28.00
N ASP A 91 16.91 29.51 28.94
CA ASP A 91 15.49 29.81 28.72
C ASP A 91 15.24 31.29 28.36
N GLN A 92 16.21 32.19 28.59
CA GLN A 92 16.13 33.61 28.20
C GLN A 92 16.52 33.86 26.73
N ILE A 93 17.15 32.89 26.07
CA ILE A 93 17.68 33.06 24.71
C ILE A 93 16.57 32.84 23.68
N ASN A 94 16.21 33.89 22.92
CA ASN A 94 15.30 33.78 21.79
C ASN A 94 16.06 33.54 20.48
N LEU A 95 16.14 32.26 20.05
CA LEU A 95 16.86 31.89 18.82
C LEU A 95 16.30 32.52 17.56
N ARG A 96 14.99 32.79 17.51
CA ARG A 96 14.35 33.36 16.32
C ARG A 96 14.79 34.80 16.10
N GLU A 97 14.73 35.64 17.13
CA GLU A 97 15.15 37.04 17.06
C GLU A 97 16.63 37.16 16.69
N LEU A 98 17.45 36.32 17.33
CA LEU A 98 18.88 36.25 17.06
C LEU A 98 19.17 35.84 15.61
N TRP A 99 18.38 34.90 15.08
CA TRP A 99 18.47 34.48 13.69
C TRP A 99 18.01 35.55 12.71
N GLU A 100 16.91 36.26 12.97
CA GLU A 100 16.41 37.34 12.11
C GLU A 100 17.47 38.45 11.89
N VAL A 101 18.30 38.71 12.91
CA VAL A 101 19.42 39.66 12.80
C VAL A 101 20.61 39.06 12.05
N LEU A 102 21.01 37.83 12.37
CA LEU A 102 22.29 37.24 11.93
C LEU A 102 22.21 36.48 10.60
N ASN A 103 21.01 36.11 10.15
CA ASN A 103 20.81 35.32 8.93
C ASN A 103 21.20 36.07 7.65
N SER A 104 21.22 37.41 7.67
CA SER A 104 21.58 38.21 6.50
C SER A 104 23.05 38.04 6.08
N GLU A 105 23.96 37.87 7.04
CA GLU A 105 25.40 37.83 6.78
C GLU A 105 25.90 36.42 6.39
N GLN A 106 25.17 35.36 6.74
CA GLN A 106 25.54 33.95 6.50
C GLN A 106 26.97 33.61 6.98
N GLN A 107 27.45 34.31 8.02
CA GLN A 107 28.81 34.13 8.54
C GLN A 107 28.85 33.17 9.72
N ARG A 108 30.03 32.59 9.92
CA ARG A 108 30.37 31.83 11.12
C ARG A 108 30.43 32.78 12.31
N ILE A 109 29.75 32.41 13.40
CA ILE A 109 29.82 33.13 14.66
C ILE A 109 30.50 32.21 15.69
N ASP A 110 31.53 32.71 16.37
CA ASP A 110 32.18 31.96 17.45
C ASP A 110 31.39 32.05 18.76
N LEU A 111 31.72 31.18 19.72
CA LEU A 111 31.01 31.10 21.01
C LEU A 111 31.09 32.39 21.81
N LYS A 112 32.21 33.11 21.73
CA LYS A 112 32.39 34.32 22.52
C LYS A 112 31.47 35.42 21.97
N ILE A 113 31.49 35.64 20.66
CA ILE A 113 30.62 36.62 19.98
C ILE A 113 29.15 36.23 20.19
N MET A 114 28.80 34.95 20.03
CA MET A 114 27.42 34.52 20.24
C MET A 114 26.94 34.76 21.68
N THR A 115 27.82 34.56 22.67
CA THR A 115 27.51 34.83 24.07
C THR A 115 27.32 36.32 24.34
N GLU A 116 28.17 37.18 23.76
CA GLU A 116 28.05 38.64 23.85
C GLU A 116 26.75 39.15 23.19
N LEU A 117 26.32 38.53 22.08
CA LEU A 117 25.06 38.85 21.42
C LEU A 117 23.83 38.44 22.24
N CYS A 118 23.87 37.28 22.90
CA CYS A 118 22.79 36.83 23.77
C CYS A 118 22.74 37.57 25.12
N PHE A 119 23.89 37.96 25.67
CA PHE A 119 24.04 38.54 27.00
C PHE A 119 24.99 39.76 26.98
N PRO A 120 24.51 40.93 26.51
CA PRO A 120 25.38 42.10 26.29
C PRO A 120 25.85 42.78 27.58
N GLU A 121 25.15 42.60 28.71
CA GLU A 121 25.46 43.29 29.97
C GLU A 121 26.54 42.60 30.81
N ASP A 122 26.58 41.26 30.83
CA ASP A 122 27.56 40.48 31.60
C ASP A 122 27.77 39.06 31.00
N PRO A 123 28.63 38.93 29.95
CA PRO A 123 28.93 37.63 29.35
C PRO A 123 29.79 36.79 30.30
N SER A 124 29.14 35.95 31.10
CA SER A 124 29.78 34.99 32.00
C SER A 124 29.96 33.62 31.36
N GLU A 125 30.71 32.75 32.01
CA GLU A 125 30.87 31.35 31.57
C GLU A 125 29.60 30.51 31.70
N ASP A 126 28.71 30.91 32.62
CA ASP A 126 27.38 30.31 32.70
C ASP A 126 26.52 30.73 31.50
N CYS A 127 26.73 31.94 30.98
CA CYS A 127 26.11 32.41 29.74
C CYS A 127 26.63 31.63 28.52
N GLU A 128 27.95 31.38 28.41
CA GLU A 128 28.52 30.55 27.34
C GLU A 128 27.92 29.14 27.32
N SER A 129 27.78 28.51 28.50
CA SER A 129 27.12 27.20 28.63
C SER A 129 25.63 27.27 28.26
N ALA A 130 24.93 28.33 28.66
CA ALA A 130 23.54 28.55 28.30
C ALA A 130 23.36 28.61 26.77
N VAL A 131 24.21 29.38 26.07
CA VAL A 131 24.24 29.41 24.58
C VAL A 131 24.44 28.01 24.01
N LEU A 132 25.46 27.28 24.46
CA LEU A 132 25.73 25.92 23.98
C LEU A 132 24.53 24.98 24.20
N ARG A 133 23.83 25.11 25.32
CA ARG A 133 22.65 24.30 25.67
C ARG A 133 21.45 24.61 24.76
N THR A 134 21.17 25.88 24.51
CA THR A 134 20.04 26.29 23.67
C THR A 134 20.23 25.80 22.24
N PHE A 135 21.39 26.05 21.63
CA PHE A 135 21.68 25.68 20.24
C PHE A 135 21.91 24.17 20.04
N PHE A 136 22.28 23.44 21.09
CA PHE A 136 22.35 21.99 21.02
C PHE A 136 20.95 21.35 20.95
N ASN A 137 19.98 21.93 21.66
CA ASN A 137 18.62 21.42 21.75
C ASN A 137 17.73 21.83 20.56
N ASP A 138 17.92 23.03 20.02
CA ASP A 138 17.17 23.53 18.87
C ASP A 138 18.11 23.88 17.71
N LYS A 139 17.92 23.17 16.60
CA LYS A 139 18.73 23.27 15.37
C LYS A 139 17.97 23.94 14.23
N LEU A 140 16.77 24.45 14.50
CA LEU A 140 15.89 25.04 13.50
C LEU A 140 16.55 26.24 12.83
N TYR A 141 17.03 27.17 13.64
CA TYR A 141 17.59 28.44 13.19
C TYR A 141 19.09 28.39 12.96
N PHE A 142 19.82 27.54 13.70
CA PHE A 142 21.27 27.48 13.62
C PHE A 142 21.78 26.04 13.55
N ARG A 143 22.77 25.81 12.70
CA ARG A 143 23.61 24.61 12.73
C ARG A 143 24.75 24.82 13.73
N PHE A 144 24.79 23.95 14.74
CA PHE A 144 25.83 23.91 15.74
C PHE A 144 26.89 22.86 15.42
N SER A 145 28.15 23.25 15.42
CA SER A 145 29.31 22.37 15.22
C SER A 145 30.49 22.84 16.08
N PRO A 146 31.57 22.04 16.19
CA PRO A 146 32.82 22.55 16.76
C PRO A 146 33.29 23.81 16.01
N ASP A 147 33.08 23.93 14.71
CA ASP A 147 33.53 25.12 14.00
C ASP A 147 32.68 26.37 14.28
N GLY A 148 31.76 26.35 15.23
CA GLY A 148 30.95 27.50 15.66
C GLY A 148 29.48 27.39 15.28
N PHE A 149 28.80 28.53 15.32
CA PHE A 149 27.38 28.67 15.04
C PHE A 149 27.17 29.22 13.63
N PHE A 150 26.30 28.55 12.87
CA PHE A 150 26.00 28.92 11.48
C PHE A 150 24.49 29.14 11.33
N PRO A 151 24.02 30.35 11.00
CA PRO A 151 22.59 30.57 10.75
C PRO A 151 22.13 29.76 9.54
N ASN A 152 20.98 29.12 9.64
CA ASN A 152 20.34 28.43 8.51
C ASN A 152 19.69 29.46 7.59
N THR A 153 19.81 29.31 6.27
CA THR A 153 19.08 30.20 5.32
C THR A 153 17.57 30.13 5.54
N GLU A 154 16.81 31.14 5.07
CA GLU A 154 15.33 31.13 5.18
C GLU A 154 14.72 29.85 4.58
N GLU A 155 15.24 29.40 3.43
CA GLU A 155 14.80 28.16 2.79
C GLU A 155 15.12 26.93 3.66
N GLN A 156 16.30 26.87 4.27
CA GLN A 156 16.66 25.78 5.21
C GLN A 156 15.76 25.76 6.44
N VAL A 157 15.46 26.92 7.03
CA VAL A 157 14.53 27.01 8.16
C VAL A 157 13.15 26.51 7.74
N ARG A 158 12.63 26.95 6.59
CA ARG A 158 11.34 26.50 6.06
C ARG A 158 11.31 24.98 5.84
N GLN A 159 12.35 24.40 5.24
CA GLN A 159 12.45 22.95 5.03
C GLN A 159 12.51 22.17 6.35
N LEU A 160 13.26 22.67 7.34
CA LEU A 160 13.33 22.06 8.67
C LEU A 160 12.00 22.16 9.42
N GLN A 161 11.25 23.25 9.27
CA GLN A 161 9.90 23.38 9.81
C GLN A 161 8.96 22.35 9.20
N ILE A 162 8.91 22.24 7.87
CA ILE A 162 8.08 21.24 7.18
C ILE A 162 8.43 19.83 7.63
N GLN A 163 9.72 19.48 7.69
CA GLN A 163 10.17 18.16 8.15
C GLN A 163 9.79 17.90 9.61
N ALA A 164 9.89 18.90 10.49
CA ALA A 164 9.50 18.78 11.89
C ALA A 164 7.98 18.57 12.04
N GLU A 165 7.18 19.34 11.30
CA GLU A 165 5.72 19.22 11.26
C GLU A 165 5.28 17.84 10.71
N GLU A 166 5.90 17.37 9.63
CA GLU A 166 5.66 16.03 9.07
C GLU A 166 6.04 14.93 10.05
N ALA A 167 7.18 15.06 10.73
CA ALA A 167 7.62 14.09 11.74
C ALA A 167 6.67 14.08 12.96
N GLU A 168 6.21 15.24 13.42
CA GLU A 168 5.22 15.35 14.50
C GLU A 168 3.90 14.70 14.08
N ARG A 169 3.42 14.98 12.87
CA ARG A 169 2.21 14.34 12.31
C ARG A 169 2.36 12.83 12.24
N LYS A 170 3.48 12.33 11.70
CA LYS A 170 3.78 10.89 11.63
C LYS A 170 3.73 10.26 13.02
N ASN A 171 4.42 10.86 13.99
CA ASN A 171 4.44 10.39 15.38
C ASN A 171 3.03 10.38 15.99
N ARG A 172 2.23 11.42 15.72
CA ARG A 172 0.84 11.51 16.15
C ARG A 172 -0.01 10.37 15.58
N LEU A 173 0.09 10.07 14.28
CA LEU A 173 -0.60 8.93 13.66
C LEU A 173 -0.17 7.60 14.28
N ILE A 174 1.12 7.43 14.58
CA ILE A 174 1.65 6.21 15.22
C ILE A 174 1.10 6.05 16.65
N GLU A 175 1.11 7.12 17.44
CA GLU A 175 0.56 7.14 18.81
C GLU A 175 -0.94 6.80 18.80
N LEU A 176 -1.72 7.53 18.01
CA LEU A 176 -3.18 7.36 17.98
C LEU A 176 -3.59 6.02 17.37
N GLY A 177 -2.93 5.59 16.29
CA GLY A 177 -3.15 4.29 15.67
C GLY A 177 -2.84 3.14 16.61
N GLY A 178 -1.71 3.19 17.31
CA GLY A 178 -1.33 2.17 18.29
C GLY A 178 -2.34 2.08 19.45
N LEU A 179 -2.83 3.22 19.93
CA LEU A 179 -3.89 3.26 20.96
C LEU A 179 -5.22 2.69 20.45
N TRP A 180 -5.61 3.04 19.22
CA TRP A 180 -6.84 2.55 18.60
C TRP A 180 -6.83 1.04 18.37
N LEU A 181 -5.71 0.48 17.90
CA LEU A 181 -5.57 -0.98 17.76
C LEU A 181 -5.57 -1.69 19.12
N LYS A 182 -4.93 -1.12 20.16
CA LYS A 182 -4.99 -1.65 21.53
C LYS A 182 -6.40 -1.67 22.11
N SER A 183 -7.20 -0.61 21.87
CA SER A 183 -8.59 -0.60 22.32
C SER A 183 -9.43 -1.65 21.60
N ALA A 184 -9.14 -1.91 20.32
CA ALA A 184 -9.80 -2.98 19.54
C ALA A 184 -9.45 -4.39 20.06
N ILE A 185 -8.19 -4.63 20.42
CA ILE A 185 -7.74 -5.90 21.03
C ILE A 185 -8.45 -6.17 22.37
N SER A 186 -8.67 -5.11 23.15
CA SER A 186 -9.19 -5.21 24.52
C SER A 186 -10.72 -5.39 24.60
N GLY A 187 -11.42 -5.53 23.47
CA GLY A 187 -12.86 -5.84 23.42
C GLY A 187 -13.80 -4.62 23.37
N ASN A 188 -13.29 -3.39 23.37
CA ASN A 188 -14.08 -2.17 23.18
C ASN A 188 -14.22 -1.80 21.68
N GLY A 189 -14.37 -2.80 20.81
CA GLY A 189 -14.06 -2.85 19.37
C GLY A 189 -14.63 -1.78 18.44
N HIS A 190 -15.42 -0.82 18.94
CA HIS A 190 -16.00 0.26 18.14
C HIS A 190 -15.73 1.66 18.71
N VAL A 191 -15.07 1.76 19.86
CA VAL A 191 -14.84 3.06 20.50
C VAL A 191 -13.57 3.67 19.94
N ARG A 192 -13.76 4.52 18.93
CA ARG A 192 -12.75 5.48 18.49
C ARG A 192 -12.26 6.29 19.70
N PRO A 193 -10.93 6.41 19.92
CA PRO A 193 -10.40 7.28 20.96
C PRO A 193 -10.93 8.71 20.77
N PRO A 194 -11.37 9.42 21.84
CA PRO A 194 -11.90 10.78 21.70
C PRO A 194 -10.94 11.77 21.03
N SER A 195 -9.63 11.51 21.12
CA SER A 195 -8.57 12.31 20.53
C SER A 195 -8.30 12.03 19.05
N LEU A 196 -8.84 10.94 18.48
CA LEU A 196 -8.62 10.55 17.09
C LEU A 196 -9.62 11.26 16.18
N THR A 197 -9.12 11.79 15.06
CA THR A 197 -9.77 12.26 13.81
C THR A 197 -10.71 11.28 13.09
N SER A 198 -11.73 11.74 12.33
CA SER A 198 -12.38 10.86 11.33
C SER A 198 -11.43 10.70 10.14
N GLU A 199 -10.82 11.82 9.74
CA GLU A 199 -9.80 11.88 8.70
C GLU A 199 -8.56 11.07 9.11
N GLU A 200 -8.08 11.25 10.35
CA GLU A 200 -6.93 10.48 10.86
C GLU A 200 -7.24 8.99 10.95
N GLN A 201 -8.46 8.60 11.36
CA GLN A 201 -8.86 7.20 11.38
C GLN A 201 -8.86 6.60 9.97
N ALA A 202 -9.40 7.32 8.98
CA ALA A 202 -9.38 6.88 7.59
C ALA A 202 -7.94 6.74 7.05
N GLU A 203 -7.08 7.72 7.35
CA GLU A 203 -5.66 7.69 6.97
C GLU A 203 -4.92 6.49 7.61
N ILE A 204 -5.12 6.26 8.92
CA ILE A 204 -4.53 5.10 9.62
C ILE A 204 -5.06 3.78 9.02
N THR A 205 -6.36 3.73 8.70
CA THR A 205 -6.96 2.55 8.08
C THR A 205 -6.31 2.23 6.75
N GLU A 206 -6.10 3.23 5.88
CA GLU A 206 -5.41 3.05 4.60
C GLU A 206 -3.93 2.69 4.76
N ILE A 207 -3.24 3.27 5.75
CA ILE A 207 -1.86 2.89 6.11
C ILE A 207 -1.80 1.40 6.49
N LEU A 208 -2.71 0.94 7.35
CA LEU A 208 -2.74 -0.45 7.81
C LEU A 208 -3.12 -1.43 6.70
N LYS A 209 -4.14 -1.10 5.89
CA LYS A 209 -4.52 -1.90 4.70
C LYS A 209 -3.34 -2.01 3.74
N SER A 210 -2.73 -0.89 3.38
CA SER A 210 -1.59 -0.87 2.44
C SER A 210 -0.40 -1.66 2.98
N ALA A 211 -0.07 -1.49 4.28
CA ALA A 211 1.02 -2.23 4.91
C ALA A 211 0.74 -3.74 5.00
N TYR A 212 -0.53 -4.14 5.19
CA TYR A 212 -0.93 -5.55 5.20
C TYR A 212 -0.92 -6.18 3.80
N LEU A 213 -1.44 -5.48 2.80
CA LEU A 213 -1.60 -6.00 1.44
C LEU A 213 -0.26 -6.13 0.71
N TYR A 214 0.60 -5.12 0.80
CA TYR A 214 1.82 -4.99 0.01
C TYR A 214 3.11 -5.15 0.83
N GLU A 215 2.99 -5.34 2.15
CA GLU A 215 4.13 -5.49 3.06
C GLU A 215 5.22 -4.43 2.79
N LYS A 216 6.47 -4.87 2.58
CA LYS A 216 7.64 -4.00 2.37
C LYS A 216 7.56 -3.15 1.10
N GLU A 217 6.68 -3.49 0.15
CA GLU A 217 6.48 -2.72 -1.07
C GLU A 217 5.56 -1.51 -0.84
N SER A 218 4.81 -1.49 0.27
CA SER A 218 3.99 -0.34 0.64
C SER A 218 4.85 0.87 1.02
N ARG A 219 4.55 2.03 0.44
CA ARG A 219 5.08 3.33 0.89
C ARG A 219 4.76 3.65 2.36
N HIS A 220 3.71 3.02 2.91
CA HIS A 220 3.26 3.20 4.28
C HIS A 220 3.77 2.12 5.24
N TYR A 221 4.57 1.16 4.76
CA TYR A 221 5.01 0.00 5.55
C TYR A 221 5.67 0.40 6.87
N ALA A 222 6.60 1.35 6.87
CA ALA A 222 7.30 1.77 8.08
C ALA A 222 6.34 2.32 9.14
N ILE A 223 5.39 3.17 8.73
CA ILE A 223 4.40 3.76 9.64
C ILE A 223 3.44 2.68 10.16
N GLY A 224 2.92 1.85 9.27
CA GLY A 224 2.03 0.74 9.63
C GLY A 224 2.70 -0.22 10.61
N LYS A 225 3.98 -0.55 10.39
CA LYS A 225 4.75 -1.42 11.27
C LYS A 225 4.95 -0.82 12.66
N GLU A 226 5.31 0.46 12.75
CA GLU A 226 5.43 1.17 14.02
C GLU A 226 4.09 1.22 14.79
N ILE A 227 2.96 1.40 14.09
CA ILE A 227 1.61 1.33 14.68
C ILE A 227 1.33 -0.07 15.25
N THR A 228 1.57 -1.12 14.47
CA THR A 228 1.32 -2.51 14.90
C THR A 228 2.20 -2.93 16.06
N ASP A 229 3.49 -2.56 16.04
CA ASP A 229 4.45 -2.87 17.09
C ASP A 229 4.05 -2.19 18.40
N LYS A 230 3.60 -0.93 18.32
CA LYS A 230 3.07 -0.20 19.48
C LYS A 230 1.82 -0.85 20.06
N ALA A 231 1.01 -1.50 19.22
CA ALA A 231 -0.15 -2.25 19.66
C ALA A 231 0.16 -3.67 20.20
N GLY A 232 1.39 -4.16 19.98
CA GLY A 232 1.80 -5.51 20.35
C GLY A 232 1.34 -6.58 19.35
N ILE A 233 1.05 -6.19 18.11
CA ILE A 233 0.63 -7.09 17.03
C ILE A 233 1.88 -7.58 16.31
N ASN A 234 2.14 -8.88 16.38
CA ASN A 234 3.40 -9.47 15.87
C ASN A 234 3.24 -10.30 14.60
N ASP A 235 2.01 -10.64 14.22
CA ASP A 235 1.70 -11.41 13.01
C ASP A 235 0.58 -10.75 12.20
N ASN A 236 0.54 -11.08 10.91
CA ASN A 236 -0.44 -10.52 9.96
C ASN A 236 -1.85 -11.06 10.24
N ASP A 237 -1.99 -12.32 10.69
CA ASP A 237 -3.30 -12.92 10.96
C ASP A 237 -4.04 -12.16 12.07
N MET A 238 -3.34 -11.77 13.14
CA MET A 238 -3.86 -10.95 14.22
C MET A 238 -4.25 -9.56 13.71
N LEU A 239 -3.45 -8.95 12.83
CA LEU A 239 -3.80 -7.68 12.21
C LEU A 239 -5.10 -7.80 11.41
N PHE A 240 -5.24 -8.83 10.57
CA PHE A 240 -6.46 -9.09 9.82
C PHE A 240 -7.68 -9.22 10.74
N GLN A 241 -7.58 -10.05 11.79
CA GLN A 241 -8.68 -10.23 12.75
C GLN A 241 -9.06 -8.92 13.47
N ILE A 242 -8.09 -8.04 13.73
CA ILE A 242 -8.37 -6.73 14.31
C ILE A 242 -9.05 -5.81 13.30
N LEU A 243 -8.60 -5.79 12.05
CA LEU A 243 -9.25 -5.02 10.97
C LEU A 243 -10.70 -5.50 10.75
N VAL A 244 -10.95 -6.81 10.89
CA VAL A 244 -12.31 -7.37 10.86
C VAL A 244 -13.15 -6.85 12.04
N ARG A 245 -12.64 -6.87 13.27
CA ARG A 245 -13.35 -6.33 14.44
C ARG A 245 -13.64 -4.83 14.32
N LEU A 246 -12.77 -4.11 13.64
CA LEU A 246 -12.91 -2.67 13.38
C LEU A 246 -13.86 -2.37 12.21
N ASN A 247 -14.48 -3.38 11.60
CA ASN A 247 -15.31 -3.27 10.40
C ASN A 247 -14.58 -2.63 9.20
N VAL A 248 -13.26 -2.80 9.12
CA VAL A 248 -12.47 -2.39 7.95
C VAL A 248 -12.60 -3.44 6.83
N TRP A 249 -12.61 -4.71 7.21
CA TRP A 249 -12.83 -5.85 6.32
C TRP A 249 -13.85 -6.81 6.94
N ASN A 250 -14.45 -7.66 6.10
CA ASN A 250 -15.28 -8.75 6.59
C ASN A 250 -14.42 -9.98 6.95
N GLN A 251 -14.97 -10.91 7.74
CA GLN A 251 -14.28 -12.14 8.13
C GLN A 251 -13.80 -12.96 6.92
N ASN A 252 -14.56 -12.92 5.82
CA ASN A 252 -14.29 -13.65 4.59
C ASN A 252 -13.87 -12.71 3.45
N GLU A 253 -13.31 -11.54 3.78
CA GLU A 253 -12.89 -10.57 2.77
C GLU A 253 -11.82 -11.18 1.84
N ASN A 254 -12.04 -11.11 0.54
CA ASN A 254 -11.08 -11.59 -0.44
C ASN A 254 -9.98 -10.54 -0.66
N ILE A 255 -8.96 -10.59 0.21
CA ILE A 255 -7.83 -9.65 0.19
C ILE A 255 -6.99 -9.73 -1.09
N ASP A 256 -7.03 -10.85 -1.82
CA ASP A 256 -6.26 -11.02 -3.04
C ASP A 256 -6.82 -10.17 -4.19
N LEU A 257 -8.13 -9.85 -4.17
CA LEU A 257 -8.70 -8.88 -5.12
C LEU A 257 -8.04 -7.52 -4.99
N TYR A 258 -7.72 -7.07 -3.77
CA TYR A 258 -6.98 -5.83 -3.57
C TYR A 258 -5.52 -5.96 -3.93
N ARG A 259 -4.86 -7.08 -3.59
CA ARG A 259 -3.42 -7.27 -3.89
C ARG A 259 -3.11 -7.26 -5.38
N TYR A 260 -4.02 -7.82 -6.18
CA TYR A 260 -3.89 -7.88 -7.63
C TYR A 260 -4.62 -6.75 -8.34
N ASP A 261 -5.13 -5.76 -7.61
CA ASP A 261 -5.89 -4.62 -8.12
C ASP A 261 -7.01 -5.06 -9.09
N VAL A 262 -7.73 -6.13 -8.73
CA VAL A 262 -8.82 -6.70 -9.55
C VAL A 262 -10.02 -5.75 -9.51
N PRO A 263 -10.44 -5.17 -10.64
CA PRO A 263 -11.59 -4.28 -10.67
C PRO A 263 -12.89 -5.09 -10.51
N ILE A 264 -13.59 -4.87 -9.40
CA ILE A 264 -14.88 -5.51 -9.14
C ILE A 264 -16.03 -4.72 -9.77
N ASP A 265 -15.99 -3.39 -9.69
CA ASP A 265 -17.03 -2.48 -10.17
C ASP A 265 -16.68 -1.92 -11.54
N PHE A 266 -17.70 -1.73 -12.38
CA PHE A 266 -17.55 -1.10 -13.69
C PHE A 266 -17.48 0.42 -13.56
N SER A 267 -16.74 1.08 -14.47
CA SER A 267 -16.74 2.54 -14.54
C SER A 267 -18.16 3.10 -14.78
N GLU A 268 -18.40 4.35 -14.37
CA GLU A 268 -19.69 5.01 -14.64
C GLU A 268 -19.96 5.13 -16.14
N GLU A 269 -18.93 5.36 -16.95
CA GLU A 269 -19.04 5.42 -18.41
C GLU A 269 -19.43 4.07 -19.00
N ALA A 270 -18.79 2.98 -18.57
CA ALA A 270 -19.11 1.63 -19.01
C ALA A 270 -20.54 1.23 -18.62
N THR A 271 -20.95 1.57 -17.40
CA THR A 271 -22.30 1.31 -16.89
C THR A 271 -23.35 2.07 -17.69
N ARG A 272 -23.12 3.36 -17.97
CA ARG A 272 -24.03 4.20 -18.77
C ARG A 272 -24.14 3.68 -20.20
N GLU A 273 -23.03 3.27 -20.80
CA GLU A 273 -23.03 2.71 -22.15
C GLU A 273 -23.80 1.39 -22.21
N ALA A 274 -23.66 0.52 -21.20
CA ALA A 274 -24.41 -0.72 -21.14
C ALA A 274 -25.93 -0.46 -21.08
N ILE A 275 -26.37 0.51 -20.26
CA ILE A 275 -27.78 0.92 -20.20
C ILE A 275 -28.25 1.43 -21.56
N ASN A 276 -27.45 2.27 -22.24
CA ASN A 276 -27.80 2.78 -23.56
C ASN A 276 -27.99 1.66 -24.58
N LEU A 277 -27.10 0.67 -24.60
CA LEU A 277 -27.17 -0.48 -25.51
C LEU A 277 -28.43 -1.34 -25.27
N ILE A 278 -28.86 -1.47 -24.02
CA ILE A 278 -30.07 -2.23 -23.67
C ILE A 278 -31.34 -1.45 -24.05
N CYS A 279 -31.35 -0.13 -23.85
CA CYS A 279 -32.51 0.71 -24.14
C CYS A 279 -32.73 0.95 -25.64
N HIS A 280 -31.69 0.84 -26.46
CA HIS A 280 -31.82 0.95 -27.91
C HIS A 280 -32.18 -0.43 -28.48
N GLU A 281 -33.46 -0.62 -28.82
CA GLU A 281 -33.89 -1.80 -29.58
C GLU A 281 -33.10 -1.93 -30.88
N TYR A 282 -32.71 -3.16 -31.19
CA TYR A 282 -32.08 -3.57 -32.43
C TYR A 282 -32.73 -2.89 -33.65
N SER A 283 -31.93 -2.17 -34.46
CA SER A 283 -32.40 -1.68 -35.75
C SER A 283 -32.19 -2.76 -36.83
N PRO A 284 -33.26 -3.25 -37.51
CA PRO A 284 -33.16 -4.24 -38.59
C PRO A 284 -32.35 -3.77 -39.81
N SER A 285 -31.98 -2.49 -39.87
CA SER A 285 -31.32 -1.91 -41.04
C SER A 285 -29.88 -2.40 -41.28
N GLU A 286 -29.23 -3.02 -40.28
CA GLU A 286 -27.91 -3.68 -40.41
C GLU A 286 -28.00 -5.14 -40.90
N GLU A 287 -29.20 -5.72 -41.05
CA GLU A 287 -29.41 -7.15 -41.36
C GLU A 287 -28.87 -7.61 -42.72
N LYS A 288 -28.70 -6.70 -43.69
CA LYS A 288 -28.35 -7.08 -45.08
C LYS A 288 -26.98 -7.74 -45.26
N ILE A 289 -26.15 -7.80 -44.22
CA ILE A 289 -24.81 -8.41 -44.25
C ILE A 289 -24.78 -9.79 -43.58
N ARG A 290 -25.80 -10.17 -42.79
CA ARG A 290 -25.81 -11.43 -42.03
C ARG A 290 -26.62 -12.52 -42.72
N LYS A 291 -26.12 -13.76 -42.68
CA LYS A 291 -26.88 -14.91 -43.16
C LYS A 291 -27.92 -15.32 -42.13
N ASP A 292 -29.19 -15.40 -42.55
CA ASP A 292 -30.26 -15.89 -41.68
C ASP A 292 -30.16 -17.42 -41.50
N LEU A 293 -29.99 -17.85 -40.26
CA LEU A 293 -29.94 -19.24 -39.81
C LEU A 293 -31.00 -19.52 -38.72
N THR A 294 -31.96 -18.63 -38.51
CA THR A 294 -32.98 -18.72 -37.44
C THR A 294 -33.92 -19.93 -37.56
N SER A 295 -33.95 -20.55 -38.74
CA SER A 295 -34.70 -21.79 -39.02
C SER A 295 -33.96 -23.06 -38.60
N LEU A 296 -32.63 -23.01 -38.37
CA LEU A 296 -31.86 -24.17 -37.95
C LEU A 296 -32.18 -24.57 -36.50
N PRO A 297 -32.17 -25.87 -36.17
CA PRO A 297 -32.46 -26.36 -34.82
C PRO A 297 -31.23 -26.24 -33.90
N LEU A 298 -30.85 -25.01 -33.55
CA LEU A 298 -29.71 -24.76 -32.68
C LEU A 298 -29.97 -25.18 -31.23
N MET A 299 -28.93 -25.66 -30.56
CA MET A 299 -28.93 -25.97 -29.13
C MET A 299 -27.66 -25.45 -28.44
N THR A 300 -27.78 -25.01 -27.19
CA THR A 300 -26.62 -24.78 -26.30
C THR A 300 -26.47 -25.96 -25.34
N ILE A 301 -25.26 -26.22 -24.84
CA ILE A 301 -24.98 -27.29 -23.88
C ILE A 301 -24.03 -26.75 -22.81
N ASP A 302 -24.54 -26.50 -21.61
CA ASP A 302 -23.84 -25.68 -20.61
C ASP A 302 -23.90 -26.26 -19.19
N GLY A 303 -23.21 -25.59 -18.27
CA GLY A 303 -23.37 -25.84 -16.83
C GLY A 303 -24.76 -25.43 -16.35
N GLN A 304 -25.25 -26.07 -15.28
CA GLN A 304 -26.58 -25.79 -14.74
C GLN A 304 -26.76 -24.35 -14.24
N SER A 305 -25.67 -23.68 -13.87
CA SER A 305 -25.64 -22.30 -13.39
C SER A 305 -25.20 -21.27 -14.44
N THR A 306 -24.97 -21.68 -15.70
CA THR A 306 -24.56 -20.77 -16.78
C THR A 306 -25.71 -19.83 -17.17
N LEU A 307 -25.39 -18.55 -17.37
CA LEU A 307 -26.33 -17.50 -17.81
C LEU A 307 -25.84 -16.74 -19.05
N ASP A 308 -24.54 -16.75 -19.26
CA ASP A 308 -23.77 -16.22 -20.39
C ASP A 308 -23.53 -17.32 -21.43
N PHE A 309 -24.55 -17.61 -22.24
CA PHE A 309 -24.49 -18.63 -23.29
C PHE A 309 -23.74 -18.08 -24.51
N ASP A 310 -22.46 -18.43 -24.65
CA ASP A 310 -21.59 -17.89 -25.70
C ASP A 310 -21.62 -18.71 -27.00
N ASP A 311 -21.89 -20.01 -26.91
CA ASP A 311 -21.86 -20.92 -28.05
C ASP A 311 -23.13 -21.77 -28.20
N ALA A 312 -23.45 -22.09 -29.45
CA ALA A 312 -24.52 -22.99 -29.83
C ALA A 312 -24.06 -23.92 -30.96
N LEU A 313 -24.69 -25.09 -31.02
CA LEU A 313 -24.43 -26.13 -32.02
C LEU A 313 -25.68 -26.39 -32.86
N SER A 314 -25.47 -26.72 -34.13
CA SER A 314 -26.48 -27.35 -34.97
C SER A 314 -25.86 -28.52 -35.72
N ILE A 315 -26.66 -29.53 -36.04
CA ILE A 315 -26.20 -30.69 -36.79
C ILE A 315 -27.31 -31.14 -37.73
N GLU A 316 -26.97 -31.35 -39.00
CA GLU A 316 -27.86 -31.99 -39.96
C GLU A 316 -27.16 -33.18 -40.61
N GLU A 317 -27.87 -34.30 -40.69
CA GLU A 317 -27.42 -35.47 -41.44
C GLU A 317 -27.80 -35.31 -42.93
N LYS A 318 -26.82 -35.26 -43.83
CA LYS A 318 -27.02 -35.35 -45.30
C LYS A 318 -26.65 -36.75 -45.78
N ASP A 319 -26.73 -37.08 -47.06
CA ASP A 319 -26.49 -38.46 -47.52
C ASP A 319 -25.04 -38.95 -47.25
N ASP A 320 -24.06 -38.15 -47.65
CA ASP A 320 -22.62 -38.47 -47.62
C ASP A 320 -21.83 -37.75 -46.52
N HIS A 321 -22.38 -36.68 -45.95
CA HIS A 321 -21.72 -35.86 -44.93
C HIS A 321 -22.68 -35.45 -43.80
N TYR A 322 -22.09 -35.01 -42.70
CA TYR A 322 -22.76 -34.22 -41.67
C TYR A 322 -22.49 -32.73 -41.92
N GLN A 323 -23.51 -31.91 -41.74
CA GLN A 323 -23.39 -30.45 -41.73
C GLN A 323 -23.42 -30.00 -40.27
N LEU A 324 -22.25 -29.80 -39.68
CA LEU A 324 -22.07 -29.29 -38.31
C LEU A 324 -22.03 -27.76 -38.36
N GLY A 325 -22.80 -27.09 -37.51
CA GLY A 325 -22.71 -25.66 -37.24
C GLY A 325 -22.19 -25.41 -35.84
N VAL A 326 -21.18 -24.54 -35.72
CA VAL A 326 -20.74 -23.94 -34.45
C VAL A 326 -21.05 -22.46 -34.54
N HIS A 327 -21.82 -21.94 -33.60
CA HIS A 327 -22.36 -20.58 -33.64
C HIS A 327 -21.95 -19.85 -32.37
N ILE A 328 -21.10 -18.83 -32.50
CA ILE A 328 -20.60 -18.05 -31.37
C ILE A 328 -21.33 -16.72 -31.31
N ALA A 329 -21.71 -16.25 -30.13
CA ALA A 329 -22.27 -14.92 -29.91
C ALA A 329 -21.36 -13.83 -30.53
N ASP A 330 -21.94 -12.93 -31.31
CA ASP A 330 -21.18 -11.85 -31.93
C ASP A 330 -21.06 -10.64 -30.98
N VAL A 331 -20.30 -10.80 -29.91
CA VAL A 331 -20.09 -9.75 -28.89
C VAL A 331 -19.54 -8.46 -29.51
N GLY A 332 -18.72 -8.56 -30.56
CA GLY A 332 -18.14 -7.40 -31.27
C GLY A 332 -19.18 -6.55 -32.03
N HIS A 333 -20.39 -7.07 -32.22
CA HIS A 333 -21.52 -6.28 -32.70
C HIS A 333 -22.03 -5.31 -31.64
N CYS A 334 -22.14 -5.77 -30.40
CA CYS A 334 -22.62 -5.00 -29.24
C CYS A 334 -21.52 -4.09 -28.68
N VAL A 335 -20.32 -4.63 -28.48
CA VAL A 335 -19.16 -3.93 -27.91
C VAL A 335 -18.26 -3.45 -29.04
N ARG A 336 -18.48 -2.22 -29.50
CA ARG A 336 -17.68 -1.62 -30.56
C ARG A 336 -16.31 -1.17 -30.04
N LYS A 337 -15.27 -1.42 -30.83
CA LYS A 337 -13.90 -1.01 -30.53
C LYS A 337 -13.82 0.48 -30.14
N GLY A 338 -13.18 0.76 -29.02
CA GLY A 338 -12.97 2.10 -28.48
C GLY A 338 -14.13 2.67 -27.66
N CYS A 339 -15.24 1.94 -27.46
CA CYS A 339 -16.28 2.35 -26.52
C CYS A 339 -15.83 2.15 -25.07
N PRO A 340 -16.50 2.76 -24.07
CA PRO A 340 -16.15 2.58 -22.66
C PRO A 340 -16.11 1.12 -22.20
N ILE A 341 -16.99 0.27 -22.74
CA ILE A 341 -17.06 -1.14 -22.40
C ILE A 341 -15.87 -1.93 -22.97
N ASP A 342 -15.38 -1.57 -24.16
CA ASP A 342 -14.18 -2.17 -24.76
C ASP A 342 -12.93 -1.87 -23.93
N ALA A 343 -12.79 -0.61 -23.47
CA ALA A 343 -11.69 -0.23 -22.57
C ALA A 343 -11.73 -1.04 -21.26
N GLU A 344 -12.91 -1.23 -20.69
CA GLU A 344 -13.09 -2.03 -19.48
C GLU A 344 -12.78 -3.52 -19.72
N ALA A 345 -13.24 -4.09 -20.85
CA ALA A 345 -12.96 -5.46 -21.22
C ALA A 345 -11.45 -5.71 -21.40
N ILE A 346 -10.72 -4.76 -21.98
CA ILE A 346 -9.25 -4.81 -22.10
C ILE A 346 -8.58 -4.77 -20.73
N LEU A 347 -9.07 -3.92 -19.81
CA LEU A 347 -8.54 -3.81 -18.45
C LEU A 347 -8.74 -5.11 -17.66
N ARG A 348 -9.93 -5.72 -17.78
CA ARG A 348 -10.31 -6.96 -17.07
C ARG A 348 -9.69 -8.20 -17.68
N GLY A 349 -9.60 -8.28 -19.00
CA GLY A 349 -9.02 -9.38 -19.77
C GLY A 349 -9.81 -10.70 -19.78
N SER A 350 -10.45 -11.07 -18.66
CA SER A 350 -11.28 -12.26 -18.52
C SER A 350 -12.29 -12.10 -17.38
N SER A 351 -13.37 -12.89 -17.41
CA SER A 351 -14.21 -13.10 -16.23
C SER A 351 -13.44 -13.96 -15.21
N ILE A 352 -13.64 -13.70 -13.92
CA ILE A 352 -13.08 -14.48 -12.81
C ILE A 352 -14.22 -15.20 -12.11
N TYR A 353 -14.14 -16.53 -12.03
CA TYR A 353 -15.12 -17.38 -11.39
C TYR A 353 -14.55 -17.92 -10.07
N MET A 354 -15.14 -17.49 -8.96
CA MET A 354 -14.85 -17.97 -7.61
C MET A 354 -16.05 -18.76 -7.08
N PRO A 355 -15.88 -19.62 -6.05
CA PRO A 355 -16.98 -20.40 -5.49
C PRO A 355 -18.18 -19.57 -4.99
N ASP A 356 -17.93 -18.36 -4.50
CA ASP A 356 -18.90 -17.46 -3.89
C ASP A 356 -19.21 -16.22 -4.73
N MET A 357 -18.43 -15.95 -5.78
CA MET A 357 -18.53 -14.71 -6.55
C MET A 357 -18.08 -14.90 -8.01
N LYS A 358 -18.79 -14.23 -8.94
CA LYS A 358 -18.36 -14.04 -10.33
C LYS A 358 -18.02 -12.57 -10.55
N ILE A 359 -16.80 -12.28 -11.01
CA ILE A 359 -16.41 -10.94 -11.47
C ILE A 359 -16.43 -10.97 -13.00
N PRO A 360 -17.45 -10.41 -13.65
CA PRO A 360 -17.59 -10.55 -15.10
C PRO A 360 -16.66 -9.57 -15.84
N MET A 361 -16.20 -9.99 -17.03
CA MET A 361 -15.43 -9.14 -17.94
C MET A 361 -16.30 -8.02 -18.54
N LEU A 362 -17.56 -8.32 -18.82
CA LEU A 362 -18.54 -7.38 -19.37
C LEU A 362 -19.64 -7.14 -18.35
N PRO A 363 -20.33 -5.98 -18.40
CA PRO A 363 -21.50 -5.75 -17.56
C PRO A 363 -22.49 -6.92 -17.68
N THR A 364 -22.99 -7.40 -16.53
CA THR A 364 -23.86 -8.60 -16.46
C THR A 364 -25.07 -8.47 -17.39
N SER A 365 -25.62 -7.26 -17.49
CA SER A 365 -26.75 -6.94 -18.35
C SER A 365 -26.46 -7.06 -19.85
N LEU A 366 -25.19 -7.13 -20.26
CA LEU A 366 -24.78 -7.45 -21.63
C LEU A 366 -24.41 -8.92 -21.76
N ALA A 367 -23.56 -9.42 -20.86
CA ALA A 367 -23.06 -10.80 -20.92
C ALA A 367 -24.18 -11.85 -20.79
N GLU A 368 -25.08 -11.66 -19.83
CA GLU A 368 -26.12 -12.63 -19.48
C GLU A 368 -27.46 -12.32 -20.16
N ASP A 369 -27.51 -11.31 -21.04
CA ASP A 369 -28.73 -10.93 -21.75
C ASP A 369 -28.48 -10.62 -23.22
N LEU A 370 -28.02 -9.41 -23.56
CA LEU A 370 -27.92 -8.95 -24.95
C LEU A 370 -27.00 -9.82 -25.82
N CYS A 371 -25.90 -10.31 -25.24
CA CYS A 371 -24.93 -11.15 -25.94
C CYS A 371 -25.21 -12.64 -25.76
N SER A 372 -25.99 -13.01 -24.74
CA SER A 372 -26.29 -14.41 -24.42
C SER A 372 -27.24 -15.03 -25.45
N LEU A 373 -26.93 -16.24 -25.92
CA LEU A 373 -27.71 -17.01 -26.88
C LEU A 373 -28.92 -17.70 -26.23
N LYS A 374 -29.80 -16.91 -25.62
CA LYS A 374 -31.03 -17.39 -24.96
C LYS A 374 -31.98 -18.08 -25.94
N ALA A 375 -32.64 -19.15 -25.48
CA ALA A 375 -33.61 -19.85 -26.31
C ALA A 375 -34.79 -18.94 -26.70
N GLY A 376 -35.19 -19.01 -27.97
CA GLY A 376 -36.28 -18.23 -28.53
C GLY A 376 -35.92 -16.79 -28.91
N GLU A 377 -34.73 -16.31 -28.56
CA GLU A 377 -34.28 -14.97 -28.89
C GLU A 377 -33.41 -14.96 -30.15
N THR A 378 -33.69 -14.02 -31.05
CA THR A 378 -32.86 -13.82 -32.25
C THR A 378 -31.63 -13.02 -31.88
N ARG A 379 -30.45 -13.58 -32.13
CA ARG A 379 -29.15 -13.00 -31.78
C ARG A 379 -28.20 -12.97 -32.98
N PRO A 380 -27.32 -11.98 -33.10
CA PRO A 380 -26.22 -12.04 -34.04
C PRO A 380 -25.18 -13.05 -33.56
N GLY A 381 -24.68 -13.86 -34.48
CA GLY A 381 -23.60 -14.80 -34.21
C GLY A 381 -22.58 -14.84 -35.34
N ILE A 382 -21.38 -15.29 -35.03
CA ILE A 382 -20.38 -15.70 -36.01
C ILE A 382 -20.47 -17.22 -36.13
N SER A 383 -20.90 -17.69 -37.31
CA SER A 383 -21.15 -19.10 -37.55
C SER A 383 -20.01 -19.73 -38.35
N VAL A 384 -19.59 -20.92 -37.92
CA VAL A 384 -18.71 -21.83 -38.65
C VAL A 384 -19.54 -23.04 -39.10
N MET A 385 -19.77 -23.17 -40.40
CA MET A 385 -20.49 -24.30 -40.98
C MET A 385 -19.49 -25.28 -41.58
N ILE A 386 -19.46 -26.51 -41.08
CA ILE A 386 -18.46 -27.53 -41.38
C ILE A 386 -19.13 -28.74 -42.03
N LYS A 387 -18.61 -29.17 -43.18
CA LYS A 387 -18.99 -30.44 -43.81
C LYS A 387 -18.03 -31.54 -43.38
N ILE A 388 -18.55 -32.57 -42.73
CA ILE A 388 -17.76 -33.69 -42.20
C ILE A 388 -18.17 -34.97 -42.91
N ASP A 389 -17.24 -35.64 -43.58
CA ASP A 389 -17.48 -36.93 -44.23
C ASP A 389 -17.93 -37.98 -43.21
N LYS A 390 -19.05 -38.67 -43.47
CA LYS A 390 -19.61 -39.63 -42.51
C LYS A 390 -18.70 -40.81 -42.22
N ASN A 391 -17.99 -41.29 -43.26
CA ASN A 391 -17.22 -42.51 -43.20
C ASN A 391 -15.88 -42.29 -42.50
N SER A 392 -15.08 -41.38 -43.05
CA SER A 392 -13.73 -41.06 -42.59
C SER A 392 -13.71 -40.10 -41.41
N GLY A 393 -14.75 -39.28 -41.22
CA GLY A 393 -14.73 -38.16 -40.27
C GLY A 393 -13.83 -37.01 -40.72
N ALA A 394 -13.42 -36.96 -41.99
CA ALA A 394 -12.60 -35.87 -42.52
C ALA A 394 -13.44 -34.59 -42.69
N ILE A 395 -12.84 -33.44 -42.42
CA ILE A 395 -13.42 -32.14 -42.78
C ILE A 395 -13.27 -31.97 -44.29
N LEU A 396 -14.39 -31.88 -44.99
CA LEU A 396 -14.45 -31.70 -46.45
C LEU A 396 -14.41 -30.22 -46.84
N HIS A 397 -15.11 -29.38 -46.07
CA HIS A 397 -15.24 -27.95 -46.31
C HIS A 397 -15.66 -27.23 -45.04
N TYR A 398 -15.33 -25.94 -44.92
CA TYR A 398 -15.90 -25.08 -43.89
C TYR A 398 -16.07 -23.65 -44.40
N ASP A 399 -17.08 -22.95 -43.88
CA ASP A 399 -17.35 -21.53 -44.14
C ASP A 399 -17.50 -20.79 -42.81
N ILE A 400 -16.98 -19.57 -42.73
CA ILE A 400 -17.10 -18.68 -41.56
C ILE A 400 -17.78 -17.39 -42.01
N PHE A 401 -18.89 -17.01 -41.37
CA PHE A 401 -19.61 -15.79 -41.74
C PHE A 401 -20.47 -15.23 -40.59
N PRO A 402 -20.75 -13.90 -40.59
CA PRO A 402 -21.75 -13.31 -39.72
C PRO A 402 -23.16 -13.83 -40.03
N SER A 403 -23.94 -14.10 -38.99
CA SER A 403 -25.25 -14.74 -39.08
C SER A 403 -26.25 -14.15 -38.08
N MET A 404 -27.53 -14.38 -38.36
CA MET A 404 -28.62 -14.26 -37.38
C MET A 404 -29.07 -15.65 -36.98
N ILE A 405 -29.08 -15.94 -35.69
CA ILE A 405 -29.38 -17.26 -35.14
C ILE A 405 -30.48 -17.15 -34.08
N GLN A 406 -31.18 -18.25 -33.85
CA GLN A 406 -32.15 -18.37 -32.75
C GLN A 406 -32.02 -19.77 -32.16
N VAL A 407 -31.58 -19.84 -30.91
CA VAL A 407 -31.46 -21.10 -30.17
C VAL A 407 -32.84 -21.68 -29.91
N LYS A 408 -33.04 -22.98 -30.17
CA LYS A 408 -34.32 -23.67 -29.95
C LYS A 408 -34.35 -24.43 -28.64
N LYS A 409 -33.19 -24.89 -28.16
CA LYS A 409 -33.06 -25.68 -26.92
C LYS A 409 -31.83 -25.21 -26.14
N GLN A 410 -32.00 -24.93 -24.86
CA GLN A 410 -30.89 -24.78 -23.93
C GLN A 410 -30.83 -26.06 -23.10
N LEU A 411 -29.70 -26.75 -23.17
CA LEU A 411 -29.50 -28.03 -22.48
C LEU A 411 -28.37 -27.88 -21.48
N THR A 412 -28.45 -28.65 -20.40
CA THR A 412 -27.35 -28.82 -19.45
C THR A 412 -26.54 -30.07 -19.79
N TYR A 413 -25.28 -30.13 -19.37
CA TYR A 413 -24.49 -31.36 -19.45
C TYR A 413 -25.19 -32.56 -18.79
N TYR A 414 -25.92 -32.33 -17.70
CA TYR A 414 -26.68 -33.37 -17.02
C TYR A 414 -27.81 -33.91 -17.91
N GLU A 415 -28.61 -33.03 -18.51
CA GLU A 415 -29.68 -33.43 -19.42
C GLU A 415 -29.14 -34.20 -20.62
N VAL A 416 -28.08 -33.71 -21.26
CA VAL A 416 -27.45 -34.37 -22.41
C VAL A 416 -26.94 -35.77 -22.03
N ASN A 417 -26.34 -35.94 -20.85
CA ASN A 417 -25.86 -37.23 -20.37
C ASN A 417 -27.00 -38.19 -19.98
N MET A 418 -28.16 -37.66 -19.56
CA MET A 418 -29.34 -38.45 -19.21
C MET A 418 -30.25 -38.74 -20.40
N MET A 419 -30.06 -38.07 -21.53
CA MET A 419 -30.82 -38.35 -22.75
C MET A 419 -30.50 -39.78 -23.24
N PRO A 420 -31.53 -40.61 -23.49
CA PRO A 420 -31.31 -41.90 -24.15
C PRO A 420 -30.66 -41.67 -25.53
N GLU A 421 -29.94 -42.68 -26.04
CA GLU A 421 -29.32 -42.67 -27.38
C GLU A 421 -30.30 -42.41 -28.55
N GLU A 422 -31.60 -42.29 -28.26
CA GLU A 422 -32.66 -41.95 -29.20
C GLU A 422 -32.59 -40.51 -29.73
N ASN A 423 -31.90 -39.57 -29.05
CA ASN A 423 -31.66 -38.25 -29.64
C ASN A 423 -30.55 -38.32 -30.70
N ARG A 424 -30.96 -38.48 -31.95
CA ARG A 424 -30.09 -38.66 -33.11
C ARG A 424 -29.02 -37.55 -33.24
N ASP A 425 -29.37 -36.30 -32.96
CA ASP A 425 -28.47 -35.16 -33.13
C ASP A 425 -27.32 -35.21 -32.11
N ILE A 426 -27.65 -35.45 -30.84
CA ILE A 426 -26.68 -35.60 -29.75
C ILE A 426 -25.78 -36.82 -30.01
N PHE A 427 -26.36 -37.93 -30.47
CA PHE A 427 -25.60 -39.13 -30.83
C PHE A 427 -24.57 -38.84 -31.93
N ILE A 428 -24.96 -38.14 -33.01
CA ILE A 428 -24.05 -37.77 -34.10
C ILE A 428 -22.93 -36.86 -33.59
N LEU A 429 -23.27 -35.84 -32.79
CA LEU A 429 -22.29 -34.93 -32.20
C LEU A 429 -21.27 -35.67 -31.33
N HIS A 430 -21.74 -36.60 -30.49
CA HIS A 430 -20.88 -37.43 -29.63
C HIS A 430 -19.95 -38.34 -30.45
N GLU A 431 -20.44 -38.97 -31.51
CA GLU A 431 -19.64 -39.79 -32.43
C GLU A 431 -18.54 -38.97 -33.11
N ILE A 432 -18.88 -37.79 -33.64
CA ILE A 432 -17.91 -36.87 -34.26
C ILE A 432 -16.85 -36.44 -33.23
N ALA A 433 -17.27 -36.01 -32.03
CA ALA A 433 -16.38 -35.58 -30.96
C ALA A 433 -15.42 -36.70 -30.54
N THR A 434 -15.91 -37.94 -30.45
CA THR A 434 -15.10 -39.12 -30.11
C THR A 434 -14.05 -39.40 -31.18
N LYS A 435 -14.43 -39.39 -32.47
CA LYS A 435 -13.48 -39.57 -33.58
C LYS A 435 -12.39 -38.49 -33.58
N PHE A 436 -12.76 -37.23 -33.38
CA PHE A 436 -11.80 -36.12 -33.29
C PHE A 436 -10.90 -36.21 -32.05
N ARG A 437 -11.44 -36.60 -30.90
CA ARG A 437 -10.63 -36.84 -29.69
C ARG A 437 -9.58 -37.92 -29.94
N GLN A 438 -9.97 -39.07 -30.51
CA GLN A 438 -9.04 -40.15 -30.82
C GLN A 438 -7.97 -39.73 -31.83
N LYS A 439 -8.34 -38.99 -32.88
CA LYS A 439 -7.39 -38.44 -33.84
C LYS A 439 -6.38 -37.52 -33.14
N ARG A 440 -6.87 -36.57 -32.33
CA ARG A 440 -6.03 -35.63 -31.57
C ARG A 440 -5.04 -36.35 -30.64
N LEU A 441 -5.45 -37.44 -30.00
CA LEU A 441 -4.55 -38.28 -29.18
C LEU A 441 -3.50 -39.02 -30.02
N ARG A 442 -3.88 -39.57 -31.18
CA ARG A 442 -2.92 -40.20 -32.12
C ARG A 442 -1.90 -39.19 -32.66
N ASP A 443 -2.32 -37.94 -32.84
CA ASP A 443 -1.49 -36.83 -33.31
C ASP A 443 -0.60 -36.25 -32.19
N GLY A 444 -0.59 -36.85 -30.99
CA GLY A 444 0.35 -36.52 -29.91
C GLY A 444 -0.21 -35.62 -28.81
N ALA A 445 -1.52 -35.33 -28.80
CA ALA A 445 -2.10 -34.56 -27.71
C ALA A 445 -2.06 -35.33 -26.38
N VAL A 446 -1.73 -34.63 -25.31
CA VAL A 446 -1.71 -35.17 -23.94
C VAL A 446 -2.98 -34.75 -23.22
N HIS A 447 -3.68 -35.71 -22.62
CA HIS A 447 -4.80 -35.42 -21.73
C HIS A 447 -4.30 -35.40 -20.28
N ILE A 448 -4.24 -34.21 -19.69
CA ILE A 448 -3.89 -34.01 -18.28
C ILE A 448 -5.19 -33.72 -17.54
N SER A 449 -5.60 -34.65 -16.67
CA SER A 449 -6.72 -34.43 -15.76
C SER A 449 -6.19 -33.90 -14.43
N LEU A 450 -6.56 -32.68 -14.07
CA LEU A 450 -6.35 -32.15 -12.74
C LEU A 450 -7.59 -32.42 -11.88
N PRO A 451 -7.45 -32.67 -10.58
CA PRO A 451 -8.60 -32.79 -9.70
C PRO A 451 -9.30 -31.43 -9.60
N GLU A 452 -10.58 -31.40 -9.97
CA GLU A 452 -11.45 -30.23 -9.81
C GLU A 452 -12.37 -30.43 -8.60
N ILE A 453 -12.59 -29.36 -7.83
CA ILE A 453 -13.47 -29.36 -6.67
C ILE A 453 -14.59 -28.36 -6.93
N ASN A 454 -15.83 -28.84 -7.00
CA ASN A 454 -17.01 -28.00 -7.06
C ASN A 454 -17.54 -27.81 -5.63
N ILE A 455 -17.59 -26.56 -5.17
CA ILE A 455 -18.11 -26.18 -3.86
C ILE A 455 -19.51 -25.62 -4.05
N TRP A 456 -20.47 -26.18 -3.32
CA TRP A 456 -21.85 -25.71 -3.28
C TRP A 456 -22.05 -25.01 -1.94
N LEU A 457 -22.16 -23.68 -1.97
CA LEU A 457 -22.27 -22.83 -0.78
C LEU A 457 -23.70 -22.64 -0.30
#